data_AF-A0A550CKT7-F1
#
_entry.id   AF-A0A550CKT7-F1
#
_cell.length_a   1.000
_cell.length_b   1.000
_cell.length_c   1.000
_cell.angle_alpha   90.00
_cell.angle_beta   90.00
_cell.angle_gamma   90.00
#
_symmetry.space_group_name_H-M   'P 1'
#
loop_
_entity.id
_entity.type
_entity.pdbx_description
1 polymer ?
#
loop_
_entity_poly.entity_id
_entity_poly.type
_entity_poly.pdbx_seq_one_letter_code
_entity_poly.pdbx_strand_id
1 'polypeptide(L)'
;MSLDKNLFTLHFTPNKDAPNVTDLIDPAGTIHYRKQRLPGATYEVEVYDPPSESLLVRVSAPASTSKVKTLELCNPTSVVELKYTGTLSFRWSFKWEEHEFEWKREECYMLRKPDPPVLVAVTKEPAGRLKTKTVQILDYNINRFDVADRKGLEIVILTALLTLHDSNESCHSPAPSRQSSGIVPALPKEPASPPPVLPAKPEPKSGVDRIAEVHAIRGEMNEVTVEEEGDVEDYARYCSNLLADEAMLFITVLSADANQVPKVLQVVEETKRIRYKAGISDDEELHQYVVYDTVKTKGPRRINLDDNDKSKNKYTPPNTLSIHLSKIPMPELQPKAQTMKDSDDSKRRSAPPPLPSSSKPTKEDTKSGDNGKGSKLRRPRSRTRSPQRQPKTTPPKQSRVHSHQVHPNQPSPSPSQLNNPLIYAAPPPPPPPGRSSFYGSFLNGQPPPPPPPNQHQQQHSLSGVVSGIFGAIRR
;
A
#
# COMPACT_ATOMS: atom_id res chain seq x y z
N MET A 1 -19.09 14.85 18.36
CA MET A 1 -18.97 15.78 17.21
C MET A 1 -18.97 14.91 15.96
N SER A 2 -20.10 14.82 15.25
CA SER A 2 -20.33 13.82 14.19
C SER A 2 -19.55 14.16 12.92
N LEU A 3 -18.79 13.19 12.42
CA LEU A 3 -18.15 13.21 11.10
C LEU A 3 -19.21 13.36 10.00
N ASP A 4 -19.27 14.59 9.47
CA ASP A 4 -19.50 15.04 8.10
C ASP A 4 -20.74 14.59 7.31
N LYS A 5 -21.52 15.61 6.90
CA LYS A 5 -22.58 15.59 5.87
C LYS A 5 -22.08 15.26 4.45
N ASN A 6 -20.80 14.92 4.26
CA ASN A 6 -20.13 14.69 2.97
C ASN A 6 -19.61 13.25 2.82
N LEU A 7 -20.17 12.32 3.59
CA LEU A 7 -19.77 10.92 3.62
C LEU A 7 -20.97 10.06 3.24
N PHE A 8 -20.87 9.40 2.09
CA PHE A 8 -21.90 8.50 1.63
C PHE A 8 -21.50 7.07 2.00
N THR A 9 -22.26 6.43 2.90
CA THR A 9 -21.98 5.08 3.40
C THR A 9 -23.06 4.12 2.93
N LEU A 10 -22.66 2.98 2.38
CA LEU A 10 -23.57 1.93 1.92
C LEU A 10 -23.17 0.58 2.54
N HIS A 11 -24.19 -0.21 2.88
CA HIS A 11 -24.10 -1.55 3.42
C HIS A 11 -24.40 -2.56 2.33
N PHE A 12 -23.50 -3.52 2.10
CA PHE A 12 -23.71 -4.63 1.19
C PHE A 12 -24.55 -5.71 1.88
N THR A 13 -25.77 -5.90 1.41
CA THR A 13 -26.73 -6.84 1.98
C THR A 13 -27.15 -7.86 0.93
N PRO A 14 -26.67 -9.10 1.00
CA PRO A 14 -27.16 -10.18 0.15
C PRO A 14 -28.67 -10.36 0.36
N ASN A 15 -29.41 -10.53 -0.73
CA ASN A 15 -30.83 -10.81 -0.66
C ASN A 15 -31.04 -12.24 -0.13
N LYS A 16 -31.98 -12.41 0.81
CA LYS A 16 -32.25 -13.70 1.45
C LYS A 16 -32.95 -14.70 0.54
N ASP A 17 -33.78 -14.20 -0.37
CA ASP A 17 -34.60 -15.01 -1.27
C ASP A 17 -33.89 -15.25 -2.62
N ALA A 18 -32.99 -14.34 -3.00
CA ALA A 18 -32.23 -14.39 -4.24
C ALA A 18 -30.71 -14.29 -3.99
N PRO A 19 -29.97 -15.41 -3.90
CA PRO A 19 -28.54 -15.40 -3.54
C PRO A 19 -27.64 -14.69 -4.57
N ASN A 20 -28.11 -14.52 -5.81
CA ASN A 20 -27.41 -13.80 -6.86
C ASN A 20 -27.62 -12.28 -6.80
N VAL A 21 -28.40 -11.79 -5.84
CA VAL A 21 -28.75 -10.38 -5.69
C VAL A 21 -28.10 -9.81 -4.43
N THR A 22 -27.50 -8.63 -4.56
CA THR A 22 -26.91 -7.88 -3.46
C THR A 22 -27.41 -6.44 -3.50
N ASP A 23 -28.03 -6.01 -2.40
CA ASP A 23 -28.56 -4.66 -2.24
C ASP A 23 -27.55 -3.77 -1.51
N LEU A 24 -27.41 -2.53 -1.97
CA LEU A 24 -26.59 -1.49 -1.36
C LEU A 24 -27.51 -0.52 -0.64
N ILE A 25 -27.47 -0.59 0.70
CA ILE A 25 -28.45 0.06 1.57
C ILE A 25 -27.77 1.13 2.39
N ASP A 26 -28.34 2.33 2.48
CA ASP A 26 -27.82 3.35 3.39
C ASP A 26 -28.15 3.04 4.87
N PRO A 27 -27.58 3.77 5.84
CA PRO A 27 -27.90 3.58 7.25
C PRO A 27 -29.36 3.89 7.62
N ALA A 28 -30.11 4.59 6.78
CA ALA A 28 -31.53 4.87 6.96
C ALA A 28 -32.43 3.72 6.44
N GLY A 29 -31.85 2.71 5.79
CA GLY A 29 -32.56 1.56 5.23
C GLY A 29 -33.01 1.74 3.78
N THR A 30 -32.60 2.82 3.10
CA THR A 30 -32.96 3.07 1.70
C THR A 30 -32.03 2.29 0.79
N ILE A 31 -32.59 1.56 -0.18
CA ILE A 31 -31.81 0.84 -1.19
C ILE A 31 -31.47 1.80 -2.32
N HIS A 32 -30.18 2.07 -2.53
CA HIS A 32 -29.70 2.96 -3.58
C HIS A 32 -29.31 2.19 -4.84
N TYR A 33 -28.77 0.98 -4.69
CA TYR A 33 -28.37 0.15 -5.81
C TYR A 33 -28.68 -1.31 -5.56
N ARG A 34 -29.00 -2.03 -6.65
CA ARG A 34 -29.17 -3.47 -6.64
C ARG A 34 -28.28 -4.10 -7.67
N LYS A 35 -27.35 -4.94 -7.22
CA LYS A 35 -26.51 -5.77 -8.08
C LYS A 35 -27.15 -7.13 -8.26
N GLN A 36 -27.24 -7.60 -9.50
CA GLN A 36 -27.72 -8.92 -9.87
C GLN A 36 -26.66 -9.64 -10.72
N ARG A 37 -26.22 -10.81 -10.28
CA ARG A 37 -25.37 -11.69 -11.08
C ARG A 37 -26.23 -12.57 -11.97
N LEU A 38 -25.96 -12.54 -13.28
CA LEU A 38 -26.67 -13.38 -14.23
C LEU A 38 -26.05 -14.79 -14.28
N PRO A 39 -26.87 -15.85 -14.29
CA PRO A 39 -26.36 -17.20 -14.53
C PRO A 39 -25.98 -17.35 -16.00
N GLY A 40 -24.76 -17.84 -16.27
CA GLY A 40 -24.27 -17.97 -17.64
C GLY A 40 -22.92 -18.65 -17.74
N ALA A 41 -22.50 -18.95 -18.97
CA ALA A 41 -21.16 -19.46 -19.27
C ALA A 41 -20.07 -18.39 -19.11
N THR A 42 -20.45 -17.13 -19.37
CA THR A 42 -19.63 -15.94 -19.12
C THR A 42 -20.02 -15.28 -17.81
N TYR A 43 -19.11 -14.51 -17.23
CA TYR A 43 -19.41 -13.69 -16.06
C TYR A 43 -20.14 -12.43 -16.48
N GLU A 44 -21.41 -12.33 -16.09
CA GLU A 44 -22.25 -11.16 -16.31
C GLU A 44 -22.87 -10.67 -14.99
N VAL A 45 -22.82 -9.35 -14.78
CA VAL A 45 -23.43 -8.67 -13.65
C VAL A 45 -24.13 -7.42 -14.14
N GLU A 46 -25.29 -7.14 -13.58
CA GLU A 46 -26.06 -5.92 -13.85
C GLU A 46 -26.27 -5.17 -12.53
N VAL A 47 -26.21 -3.84 -12.58
CA VAL A 47 -26.53 -2.99 -11.43
C VAL A 47 -27.66 -2.05 -11.81
N TYR A 48 -28.67 -2.00 -10.96
CA TYR A 48 -29.91 -1.26 -11.15
C TYR A 48 -30.07 -0.17 -10.09
N ASP A 49 -30.81 0.88 -10.46
CA ASP A 49 -31.39 1.85 -9.54
C ASP A 49 -32.79 1.35 -9.09
N PRO A 50 -32.97 0.87 -7.84
CA PRO A 50 -34.22 0.21 -7.44
C PRO A 50 -35.48 1.09 -7.53
N PRO A 51 -35.48 2.39 -7.17
CA PRO A 51 -36.65 3.25 -7.30
C PRO A 51 -37.15 3.42 -8.74
N SER A 52 -36.26 3.41 -9.74
CA SER A 52 -36.64 3.60 -11.15
C SER A 52 -36.59 2.32 -11.98
N GLU A 53 -36.05 1.23 -11.41
CA GLU A 53 -35.72 -0.03 -12.09
C GLU A 53 -34.80 0.15 -13.32
N SER A 54 -34.09 1.28 -13.38
CA SER A 54 -33.20 1.58 -14.50
C SER A 54 -31.92 0.79 -14.41
N LEU A 55 -31.51 0.14 -15.50
CA LEU A 55 -30.19 -0.47 -15.63
C LEU A 55 -29.14 0.65 -15.68
N LEU A 56 -28.20 0.62 -14.74
CA LEU A 56 -27.14 1.62 -14.62
C LEU A 56 -25.86 1.19 -15.33
N VAL A 57 -25.46 -0.08 -15.12
CA VAL A 57 -24.23 -0.63 -15.69
C VAL A 57 -24.34 -2.14 -15.87
N ARG A 58 -23.74 -2.61 -16.95
CA ARG A 58 -23.54 -4.02 -17.27
C ARG A 58 -22.06 -4.36 -17.21
N VAL A 59 -21.72 -5.47 -16.55
CA VAL A 59 -20.36 -5.99 -16.49
C VAL A 59 -20.29 -7.28 -17.28
N SER A 60 -19.26 -7.41 -18.10
CA SER A 60 -18.96 -8.65 -18.82
C SER A 60 -17.49 -9.05 -18.67
N ALA A 61 -17.25 -10.35 -18.49
CA ALA A 61 -15.93 -10.96 -18.53
C ALA A 61 -16.02 -12.47 -18.84
N PRO A 62 -14.93 -13.13 -19.27
CA PRO A 62 -14.91 -14.58 -19.45
C PRO A 62 -15.20 -15.36 -18.15
N ALA A 63 -14.74 -14.83 -17.01
CA ALA A 63 -14.93 -15.44 -15.69
C ALA A 63 -14.95 -14.35 -14.60
N SER A 64 -15.52 -14.65 -13.43
CA SER A 64 -15.50 -13.75 -12.27
C SER A 64 -14.07 -13.42 -11.81
N THR A 65 -13.12 -14.31 -12.05
CA THR A 65 -11.69 -14.18 -11.71
C THR A 65 -10.83 -13.62 -12.87
N SER A 66 -11.46 -13.23 -14.00
CA SER A 66 -10.74 -12.65 -15.14
C SER A 66 -9.98 -11.39 -14.72
N LYS A 67 -8.72 -11.25 -15.17
CA LYS A 67 -7.84 -10.09 -14.90
C LYS A 67 -8.30 -8.79 -15.58
N VAL A 68 -9.23 -8.88 -16.52
CA VAL A 68 -9.84 -7.73 -17.21
C VAL A 68 -11.35 -7.94 -17.23
N LYS A 69 -12.09 -6.87 -16.92
CA LYS A 69 -13.56 -6.83 -16.95
C LYS A 69 -14.00 -5.55 -17.65
N THR A 70 -15.08 -5.64 -18.43
CA THR A 70 -15.66 -4.50 -19.14
C THR A 70 -16.91 -4.04 -18.41
N LEU A 71 -16.96 -2.78 -18.02
CA LEU A 71 -18.12 -2.12 -17.42
C LEU A 71 -18.74 -1.19 -18.48
N GLU A 72 -19.98 -1.44 -18.86
CA GLU A 72 -20.75 -0.64 -19.80
C GLU A 72 -21.86 0.09 -19.04
N LEU A 73 -21.70 1.39 -18.82
CA LEU A 73 -22.75 2.24 -18.25
C LEU A 73 -23.83 2.48 -19.31
N CYS A 74 -25.08 2.60 -18.89
CA CYS A 74 -26.22 2.66 -19.82
C CYS A 74 -26.88 4.04 -19.93
N ASN A 75 -26.55 5.01 -19.07
CA ASN A 75 -27.16 6.35 -19.11
C ASN A 75 -26.27 7.44 -18.44
N PRO A 76 -25.38 8.13 -19.19
CA PRO A 76 -25.08 7.95 -20.61
C PRO A 76 -24.27 6.68 -20.89
N THR A 77 -24.24 6.24 -22.16
CA THR A 77 -23.45 5.07 -22.54
C THR A 77 -21.95 5.36 -22.47
N SER A 78 -21.24 4.63 -21.62
CA SER A 78 -19.79 4.76 -21.45
C SER A 78 -19.18 3.39 -21.13
N VAL A 79 -18.01 3.09 -21.69
CA VAL A 79 -17.32 1.82 -21.49
C VAL A 79 -16.04 2.06 -20.71
N VAL A 80 -15.91 1.36 -19.58
CA VAL A 80 -14.78 1.43 -18.67
C VAL A 80 -14.14 0.05 -18.58
N GLU A 81 -12.83 0.00 -18.79
CA GLU A 81 -12.05 -1.21 -18.59
C GLU A 81 -11.53 -1.24 -17.14
N LEU A 82 -11.87 -2.30 -16.43
CA LEU A 82 -11.32 -2.61 -15.12
C LEU A 82 -10.21 -3.65 -15.30
N LYS A 83 -8.97 -3.26 -14.99
CA LYS A 83 -7.77 -4.06 -15.24
C LYS A 83 -7.02 -4.38 -13.95
N TYR A 84 -6.68 -5.64 -13.76
CA TYR A 84 -5.79 -6.07 -12.71
C TYR A 84 -4.36 -5.61 -13.03
N THR A 85 -3.83 -4.72 -12.21
CA THR A 85 -2.47 -4.16 -12.32
C THR A 85 -1.53 -4.70 -11.25
N GLY A 86 -2.05 -5.51 -10.32
CA GLY A 86 -1.26 -6.19 -9.33
C GLY A 86 -0.34 -7.24 -9.95
N THR A 87 0.89 -7.32 -9.46
CA THR A 87 1.72 -8.53 -9.60
C THR A 87 1.52 -9.44 -8.38
N LEU A 88 1.57 -8.86 -7.18
CA LEU A 88 1.46 -9.57 -5.88
C LEU A 88 0.43 -8.95 -4.92
N SER A 89 -0.02 -7.72 -5.18
CA SER A 89 -0.98 -7.02 -4.32
C SER A 89 -2.32 -6.87 -5.05
N PHE A 90 -3.42 -6.90 -4.31
CA PHE A 90 -4.76 -6.68 -4.83
C PHE A 90 -4.87 -5.25 -5.38
N ARG A 91 -4.51 -5.08 -6.65
CA ARG A 91 -4.53 -3.80 -7.36
C ARG A 91 -5.32 -3.89 -8.64
N TRP A 92 -6.32 -3.03 -8.73
CA TRP A 92 -7.18 -2.92 -9.88
C TRP A 92 -7.27 -1.46 -10.30
N SER A 93 -6.94 -1.18 -11.55
CA SER A 93 -7.01 0.16 -12.10
C SER A 93 -8.18 0.30 -13.07
N PHE A 94 -8.77 1.48 -13.11
CA PHE A 94 -9.66 1.89 -14.17
C PHE A 94 -9.44 3.38 -14.45
N LYS A 95 -9.91 3.83 -15.62
CA LYS A 95 -9.91 5.25 -15.98
C LYS A 95 -11.33 5.75 -16.07
N TRP A 96 -11.56 6.95 -15.56
CA TRP A 96 -12.84 7.65 -15.68
C TRP A 96 -12.55 9.09 -16.05
N GLU A 97 -13.07 9.52 -17.19
CA GLU A 97 -12.73 10.81 -17.81
C GLU A 97 -11.20 10.95 -17.95
N GLU A 98 -10.63 12.07 -17.49
CA GLU A 98 -9.18 12.34 -17.53
C GLU A 98 -8.43 11.79 -16.30
N HIS A 99 -9.10 11.06 -15.42
CA HIS A 99 -8.57 10.61 -14.13
C HIS A 99 -8.33 9.09 -14.11
N GLU A 100 -7.23 8.69 -13.47
CA GLU A 100 -6.89 7.28 -13.25
C GLU A 100 -7.18 6.92 -11.79
N PHE A 101 -7.80 5.77 -11.58
CA PHE A 101 -8.18 5.27 -10.26
C PHE A 101 -7.57 3.89 -10.02
N GLU A 102 -7.20 3.62 -8.77
CA GLU A 102 -6.64 2.35 -8.33
C GLU A 102 -7.32 1.89 -7.03
N TRP A 103 -7.95 0.73 -7.08
CA TRP A 103 -8.29 -0.04 -5.89
C TRP A 103 -7.05 -0.77 -5.39
N LYS A 104 -6.69 -0.53 -4.13
CA LYS A 104 -5.63 -1.21 -3.39
C LYS A 104 -6.23 -1.81 -2.14
N ARG A 105 -6.45 -3.13 -2.14
CA ARG A 105 -7.13 -3.85 -1.05
C ARG A 105 -8.51 -3.22 -0.74
N GLU A 106 -8.67 -2.59 0.41
CA GLU A 106 -9.90 -1.97 0.93
C GLU A 106 -10.02 -0.47 0.58
N GLU A 107 -9.07 0.08 -0.16
CA GLU A 107 -8.98 1.53 -0.41
C GLU A 107 -8.99 1.83 -1.91
N CYS A 108 -9.79 2.80 -2.33
CA CYS A 108 -9.80 3.31 -3.70
C CYS A 108 -9.11 4.68 -3.74
N TYR A 109 -8.10 4.80 -4.58
CA TYR A 109 -7.31 6.01 -4.78
C TYR A 109 -7.55 6.59 -6.17
N MET A 110 -7.66 7.91 -6.25
CA MET A 110 -7.47 8.64 -7.49
C MET A 110 -5.99 8.97 -7.63
N LEU A 111 -5.36 8.42 -8.67
CA LEU A 111 -3.95 8.63 -8.98
C LEU A 111 -3.75 9.97 -9.66
N ARG A 112 -2.90 10.80 -9.08
CA ARG A 112 -2.47 12.08 -9.65
C ARG A 112 -0.96 11.99 -9.82
N LYS A 113 -0.40 12.59 -10.88
CA LYS A 113 1.05 12.75 -11.04
C LYS A 113 1.28 14.20 -11.45
N PRO A 114 2.22 14.92 -10.80
CA PRO A 114 3.18 14.46 -9.79
C PRO A 114 2.64 14.41 -8.35
N ASP A 115 1.41 14.87 -8.12
CA ASP A 115 0.81 14.96 -6.78
C ASP A 115 0.59 13.57 -6.14
N PRO A 116 0.54 13.44 -4.80
CA PRO A 116 0.21 12.18 -4.15
C PRO A 116 -1.20 11.65 -4.53
N PRO A 117 -1.41 10.32 -4.52
CA PRO A 117 -2.74 9.72 -4.69
C PRO A 117 -3.73 10.18 -3.61
N VAL A 118 -5.00 10.31 -3.98
CA VAL A 118 -6.06 10.81 -3.10
C VAL A 118 -7.06 9.69 -2.82
N LEU A 119 -7.29 9.37 -1.55
CA LEU A 119 -8.29 8.36 -1.15
C LEU A 119 -9.70 8.87 -1.45
N VAL A 120 -10.48 8.13 -2.23
CA VAL A 120 -11.84 8.51 -2.65
C VAL A 120 -12.92 7.54 -2.17
N ALA A 121 -12.57 6.30 -1.86
CA ALA A 121 -13.46 5.36 -1.20
C ALA A 121 -12.67 4.44 -0.27
N VAL A 122 -13.32 3.98 0.79
CA VAL A 122 -12.76 3.02 1.73
C VAL A 122 -13.82 2.00 2.11
N THR A 123 -13.42 0.74 2.20
CA THR A 123 -14.27 -0.33 2.71
C THR A 123 -13.87 -0.68 4.14
N LYS A 124 -14.80 -1.30 4.86
CA LYS A 124 -14.49 -1.90 6.16
C LYS A 124 -14.79 -3.37 6.12
N GLU A 125 -13.75 -4.16 6.31
CA GLU A 125 -13.87 -5.58 6.59
C GLU A 125 -13.98 -5.79 8.12
N PRO A 126 -15.01 -6.50 8.62
CA PRO A 126 -15.04 -6.89 10.01
C PRO A 126 -13.94 -7.94 10.24
N ALA A 127 -13.18 -7.76 11.33
CA ALA A 127 -12.10 -8.67 11.70
C ALA A 127 -12.56 -10.14 11.63
N GLY A 128 -11.81 -10.96 10.88
CA GLY A 128 -12.09 -12.39 10.69
C GLY A 128 -13.10 -12.77 9.59
N ARG A 129 -13.49 -11.84 8.69
CA ARG A 129 -14.24 -12.19 7.46
C ARG A 129 -13.73 -11.44 6.23
N LEU A 130 -13.40 -12.18 5.16
CA LEU A 130 -13.05 -11.68 3.82
C LEU A 130 -14.22 -11.03 3.04
N LYS A 131 -15.32 -10.69 3.73
CA LYS A 131 -16.49 -10.07 3.11
C LYS A 131 -16.62 -8.65 3.64
N THR A 132 -16.18 -7.71 2.82
CA THR A 132 -16.49 -6.30 2.98
C THR A 132 -18.00 -6.12 3.19
N LYS A 133 -18.37 -5.46 4.30
CA LYS A 133 -19.78 -5.20 4.66
C LYS A 133 -20.23 -3.80 4.29
N THR A 134 -19.31 -2.86 4.29
CA THR A 134 -19.63 -1.44 4.08
C THR A 134 -18.62 -0.79 3.18
N VAL A 135 -19.10 0.11 2.33
CA VAL A 135 -18.28 1.04 1.57
C VAL A 135 -18.63 2.45 1.99
N GLN A 136 -17.62 3.30 2.09
CA GLN A 136 -17.74 4.71 2.38
C GLN A 136 -17.07 5.49 1.25
N ILE A 137 -17.86 6.26 0.53
CA ILE A 137 -17.39 7.17 -0.51
C ILE A 137 -17.09 8.53 0.15
N LEU A 138 -15.90 9.03 -0.11
CA LEU A 138 -15.37 10.26 0.46
C LEU A 138 -15.64 11.42 -0.50
N ASP A 139 -16.92 11.81 -0.63
CA ASP A 139 -17.38 12.82 -1.60
C ASP A 139 -16.62 14.14 -1.48
N TYR A 140 -16.25 14.53 -0.25
CA TYR A 140 -15.42 15.70 -0.02
C TYR A 140 -14.12 15.67 -0.84
N ASN A 141 -13.47 14.51 -0.97
CA ASN A 141 -12.25 14.39 -1.75
C ASN A 141 -12.56 14.45 -3.25
N ILE A 142 -13.62 13.78 -3.71
CA ILE A 142 -14.01 13.79 -5.13
C ILE A 142 -14.40 15.21 -5.59
N ASN A 143 -15.12 15.96 -4.76
CA ASN A 143 -15.61 17.31 -5.06
C ASN A 143 -14.51 18.36 -5.28
N ARG A 144 -13.24 18.03 -4.98
CA ARG A 144 -12.08 18.92 -5.16
C ARG A 144 -11.45 18.80 -6.55
N PHE A 145 -11.96 17.91 -7.38
CA PHE A 145 -11.43 17.62 -8.71
C PHE A 145 -12.51 17.86 -9.77
N ASP A 146 -12.06 18.16 -10.99
CA ASP A 146 -12.91 18.44 -12.13
C ASP A 146 -13.43 17.13 -12.74
N VAL A 147 -14.24 16.40 -11.96
CA VAL A 147 -15.01 15.25 -12.44
C VAL A 147 -16.39 15.76 -12.85
N ALA A 148 -16.70 15.64 -14.14
CA ALA A 148 -17.94 16.16 -14.70
C ALA A 148 -19.13 15.25 -14.33
N ASP A 149 -18.99 13.94 -14.60
CA ASP A 149 -19.97 12.93 -14.25
C ASP A 149 -19.58 12.20 -12.96
N ARG A 150 -19.90 12.84 -11.83
CA ARG A 150 -19.67 12.28 -10.49
C ARG A 150 -20.54 11.06 -10.22
N LYS A 151 -21.73 11.00 -10.82
CA LYS A 151 -22.66 9.89 -10.60
C LYS A 151 -22.19 8.65 -11.33
N GLY A 152 -21.74 8.79 -12.57
CA GLY A 152 -21.06 7.73 -13.31
C GLY A 152 -19.82 7.23 -12.57
N LEU A 153 -18.99 8.12 -12.02
CA LEU A 153 -17.84 7.72 -11.19
C LEU A 153 -18.26 6.90 -9.96
N GLU A 154 -19.30 7.34 -9.24
CA GLU A 154 -19.86 6.62 -8.09
C GLU A 154 -20.27 5.19 -8.47
N ILE A 155 -21.02 5.06 -9.57
CA ILE A 155 -21.47 3.77 -10.10
C ILE A 155 -20.27 2.88 -10.47
N VAL A 156 -19.24 3.43 -11.11
CA VAL A 156 -18.03 2.68 -11.48
C VAL A 156 -17.26 2.20 -10.25
N ILE A 157 -17.05 3.06 -9.26
CA ILE A 157 -16.36 2.69 -8.01
C ILE A 157 -17.09 1.55 -7.31
N LEU A 158 -18.42 1.67 -7.15
CA LEU A 158 -19.25 0.66 -6.49
C LEU A 158 -19.27 -0.64 -7.28
N THR A 159 -19.42 -0.56 -8.61
CA THR A 159 -19.49 -1.74 -9.49
C THR A 159 -18.16 -2.46 -9.54
N ALA A 160 -17.04 -1.74 -9.61
CA ALA A 160 -15.71 -2.32 -9.50
C ALA A 160 -15.62 -3.14 -8.20
N LEU A 161 -15.92 -2.54 -7.05
CA LEU A 161 -15.89 -3.24 -5.76
C LEU A 161 -16.81 -4.47 -5.70
N LEU A 162 -18.02 -4.39 -6.24
CA LEU A 162 -18.95 -5.53 -6.28
C LEU A 162 -18.43 -6.69 -7.13
N THR A 163 -17.76 -6.40 -8.24
CA THR A 163 -17.16 -7.45 -9.08
C THR A 163 -15.91 -8.04 -8.44
N LEU A 164 -15.21 -7.27 -7.61
CA LEU A 164 -14.06 -7.70 -6.83
C LEU A 164 -14.48 -8.68 -5.73
N HIS A 165 -15.64 -8.45 -5.10
CA HIS A 165 -16.23 -9.42 -4.17
C HIS A 165 -16.52 -10.76 -4.87
N ASP A 166 -17.09 -10.74 -6.07
CA ASP A 166 -17.37 -11.98 -6.82
C ASP A 166 -16.09 -12.76 -7.16
N SER A 167 -15.01 -12.06 -7.51
CA SER A 167 -13.70 -12.68 -7.73
C SER A 167 -13.22 -13.40 -6.48
N ASN A 168 -13.26 -12.73 -5.32
CA ASN A 168 -12.81 -13.30 -4.06
C ASN A 168 -13.67 -14.50 -3.63
N GLU A 169 -15.00 -14.40 -3.73
CA GLU A 169 -15.89 -15.52 -3.42
C GLU A 169 -15.64 -16.73 -4.33
N SER A 170 -15.32 -16.50 -5.60
CA SER A 170 -15.03 -17.58 -6.55
C SER A 170 -13.69 -18.27 -6.25
N CYS A 171 -12.71 -17.54 -5.70
CA CYS A 171 -11.43 -18.11 -5.25
C CYS A 171 -11.55 -18.89 -3.93
N HIS A 172 -12.48 -18.51 -3.05
CA HIS A 172 -12.64 -19.10 -1.72
C HIS A 172 -13.78 -20.12 -1.60
N SER A 173 -14.62 -20.26 -2.63
CA SER A 173 -15.61 -21.33 -2.65
C SER A 173 -14.90 -22.66 -2.84
N PRO A 174 -15.04 -23.64 -1.92
CA PRO A 174 -14.55 -24.99 -2.16
C PRO A 174 -15.18 -25.48 -3.48
N ALA A 175 -14.34 -25.99 -4.39
CA ALA A 175 -14.79 -26.45 -5.68
C ALA A 175 -15.99 -27.40 -5.49
N PRO A 176 -17.15 -27.15 -6.13
CA PRO A 176 -18.20 -28.15 -6.13
C PRO A 176 -17.62 -29.37 -6.83
N SER A 177 -17.60 -30.49 -6.11
CA SER A 177 -17.28 -31.79 -6.68
C SER A 177 -18.04 -31.93 -7.98
N ARG A 178 -17.33 -32.23 -9.07
CA ARG A 178 -17.89 -32.46 -10.40
C ARG A 178 -18.89 -33.61 -10.31
N GLN A 179 -20.14 -33.31 -9.97
CA GLN A 179 -21.25 -34.23 -10.15
C GLN A 179 -21.56 -34.20 -11.64
N SER A 180 -20.93 -35.14 -12.35
CA SER A 180 -21.26 -35.52 -13.70
C SER A 180 -22.76 -35.76 -13.82
N SER A 181 -23.37 -35.01 -14.73
CA SER A 181 -24.73 -35.14 -15.19
C SER A 181 -24.98 -36.57 -15.71
N GLY A 182 -25.92 -37.27 -15.09
CA GLY A 182 -26.45 -38.55 -15.56
C GLY A 182 -27.95 -38.59 -15.31
N ILE A 183 -28.72 -38.18 -16.32
CA ILE A 183 -30.19 -38.22 -16.36
C ILE A 183 -30.62 -39.66 -16.65
N VAL A 184 -31.43 -40.27 -15.77
CA VAL A 184 -32.46 -41.27 -16.17
C VAL A 184 -33.66 -41.16 -15.20
N PRO A 185 -34.92 -41.09 -15.68
CA PRO A 185 -36.09 -41.01 -14.83
C PRO A 185 -36.76 -42.39 -14.63
N ALA A 186 -37.20 -42.71 -13.41
CA ALA A 186 -38.23 -43.73 -13.16
C ALA A 186 -39.00 -43.49 -11.85
N LEU A 187 -40.33 -43.46 -11.98
CA LEU A 187 -41.40 -43.37 -10.95
C LEU A 187 -41.73 -44.80 -10.39
N PRO A 188 -42.66 -45.02 -9.43
CA PRO A 188 -42.79 -44.57 -8.03
C PRO A 188 -42.99 -45.71 -6.96
N LYS A 189 -42.88 -45.34 -5.66
CA LYS A 189 -43.55 -45.84 -4.42
C LYS A 189 -43.45 -47.34 -4.01
N GLU A 190 -42.90 -47.64 -2.81
CA GLU A 190 -43.59 -47.96 -1.51
C GLU A 190 -42.56 -48.59 -0.49
N PRO A 191 -42.89 -48.96 0.78
CA PRO A 191 -42.54 -48.19 1.99
C PRO A 191 -41.48 -48.82 2.93
N ALA A 192 -40.99 -47.95 3.84
CA ALA A 192 -40.43 -48.19 5.18
C ALA A 192 -39.19 -49.10 5.33
N SER A 193 -38.01 -48.47 5.31
CA SER A 193 -36.80 -48.98 5.95
C SER A 193 -36.26 -47.96 6.99
N PRO A 194 -35.60 -48.44 8.07
CA PRO A 194 -35.19 -47.60 9.21
C PRO A 194 -34.19 -46.51 8.80
N PRO A 195 -34.12 -45.39 9.55
CA PRO A 195 -33.37 -44.21 9.16
C PRO A 195 -31.90 -44.54 8.87
N PRO A 196 -31.33 -44.00 7.77
CA PRO A 196 -29.93 -44.25 7.42
C PRO A 196 -29.03 -43.68 8.52
N VAL A 197 -28.05 -44.49 8.94
CA VAL A 197 -26.99 -44.08 9.87
C VAL A 197 -26.36 -42.81 9.30
N LEU A 198 -26.41 -41.72 10.07
CA LEU A 198 -25.77 -40.45 9.73
C LEU A 198 -24.30 -40.73 9.39
N PRO A 199 -23.76 -40.23 8.25
CA PRO A 199 -22.37 -40.43 7.93
C PRO A 199 -21.51 -39.85 9.06
N ALA A 200 -20.53 -40.63 9.52
CA ALA A 200 -19.60 -40.22 10.56
C ALA A 200 -18.98 -38.86 10.21
N LYS A 201 -18.93 -37.96 11.20
CA LYS A 201 -18.34 -36.63 11.07
C LYS A 201 -16.94 -36.77 10.46
N PRO A 202 -16.59 -36.03 9.38
CA PRO A 202 -15.28 -36.15 8.76
C PRO A 202 -14.19 -35.91 9.80
N GLU A 203 -13.14 -36.73 9.78
CA GLU A 203 -12.01 -36.62 10.69
C GLU A 203 -11.43 -35.20 10.64
N PRO A 204 -11.01 -34.63 11.78
CA PRO A 204 -10.43 -33.30 11.82
C PRO A 204 -9.23 -33.23 10.86
N LYS A 205 -9.27 -32.28 9.92
CA LYS A 205 -8.18 -32.04 8.97
C LYS A 205 -6.87 -31.89 9.75
N SER A 206 -5.88 -32.72 9.42
CA SER A 206 -4.59 -32.78 10.11
C SER A 206 -3.46 -32.33 9.19
N GLY A 207 -2.37 -31.83 9.77
CA GLY A 207 -1.14 -31.44 9.07
C GLY A 207 -1.27 -30.19 8.19
N VAL A 208 -0.76 -30.26 6.95
CA VAL A 208 -0.73 -29.11 6.01
C VAL A 208 -2.09 -28.48 5.76
N ASP A 209 -3.16 -29.28 5.67
CA ASP A 209 -4.51 -28.77 5.44
C ASP A 209 -5.04 -27.95 6.63
N ARG A 210 -4.62 -28.32 7.84
CA ARG A 210 -4.92 -27.58 9.07
C ARG A 210 -4.20 -26.22 9.08
N ILE A 211 -2.93 -26.22 8.72
CA ILE A 211 -2.12 -24.99 8.62
C ILE A 211 -2.71 -24.06 7.54
N ALA A 212 -3.05 -24.62 6.38
CA ALA A 212 -3.68 -23.88 5.29
C ALA A 212 -5.03 -23.29 5.71
N GLU A 213 -5.84 -24.02 6.48
CA GLU A 213 -7.10 -23.53 7.02
C GLU A 213 -6.88 -22.39 8.03
N VAL A 214 -5.95 -22.54 8.98
CA VAL A 214 -5.61 -21.51 9.97
C VAL A 214 -5.15 -20.21 9.27
N HIS A 215 -4.35 -20.33 8.22
CA HIS A 215 -3.86 -19.17 7.45
C HIS A 215 -4.91 -18.60 6.51
N ALA A 216 -5.77 -19.42 5.91
CA ALA A 216 -6.90 -18.97 5.11
C ALA A 216 -7.90 -18.14 5.93
N ILE A 217 -8.04 -18.44 7.23
CA ILE A 217 -8.87 -17.64 8.16
C ILE A 217 -8.24 -16.26 8.42
N ARG A 218 -6.90 -16.14 8.43
CA ARG A 218 -6.19 -14.87 8.65
C ARG A 218 -6.20 -13.96 7.43
N GLY A 219 -6.27 -14.52 6.23
CA GLY A 219 -6.35 -13.75 4.98
C GLY A 219 -5.02 -13.11 4.56
N GLU A 220 -3.91 -13.47 5.20
CA GLU A 220 -2.56 -13.03 4.86
C GLU A 220 -1.92 -14.05 3.90
N MET A 221 -2.12 -13.86 2.60
CA MET A 221 -1.74 -14.88 1.59
C MET A 221 -0.23 -15.13 1.47
N ASN A 222 0.61 -14.17 1.89
CA ASN A 222 2.07 -14.26 1.75
C ASN A 222 2.78 -14.33 3.11
N GLU A 223 2.04 -14.40 4.22
CA GLU A 223 2.59 -14.43 5.57
C GLU A 223 2.20 -15.74 6.25
N VAL A 224 3.22 -16.46 6.72
CA VAL A 224 3.07 -17.73 7.43
C VAL A 224 3.50 -17.50 8.86
N THR A 225 2.53 -17.47 9.76
CA THR A 225 2.77 -17.39 11.20
C THR A 225 2.97 -18.79 11.75
N VAL A 226 4.18 -19.06 12.25
CA VAL A 226 4.52 -20.32 12.90
C VAL A 226 4.07 -20.27 14.35
N GLU A 227 3.09 -21.11 14.67
CA GLU A 227 2.48 -21.21 15.99
C GLU A 227 2.98 -22.44 16.74
N GLU A 228 2.53 -22.59 17.98
CA GLU A 228 2.77 -23.83 18.75
C GLU A 228 2.11 -25.04 18.06
N GLU A 229 0.90 -24.87 17.52
CA GLU A 229 0.15 -25.90 16.79
C GLU A 229 0.75 -26.16 15.40
N GLY A 230 0.96 -27.44 15.07
CA GLY A 230 1.45 -27.93 13.76
C GLY A 230 2.94 -28.30 13.75
N ASP A 231 3.31 -29.33 12.98
CA ASP A 231 4.69 -29.81 12.93
C ASP A 231 5.56 -29.02 11.94
N VAL A 232 6.88 -29.05 12.14
CA VAL A 232 7.85 -28.33 11.30
C VAL A 232 7.74 -28.77 9.85
N GLU A 233 7.59 -30.07 9.61
CA GLU A 233 7.46 -30.67 8.28
C GLU A 233 6.21 -30.16 7.55
N ASP A 234 5.11 -29.97 8.27
CA ASP A 234 3.86 -29.50 7.69
C ASP A 234 3.94 -28.02 7.31
N TYR A 235 4.49 -27.18 8.20
CA TYR A 235 4.75 -25.78 7.88
C TYR A 235 5.72 -25.65 6.70
N ALA A 236 6.78 -26.46 6.65
CA ALA A 236 7.75 -26.44 5.58
C ALA A 236 7.13 -26.87 4.23
N ARG A 237 6.29 -27.91 4.23
CA ARG A 237 5.57 -28.35 3.03
C ARG A 237 4.57 -27.28 2.58
N TYR A 238 3.87 -26.64 3.50
CA TYR A 238 2.97 -25.51 3.20
C TYR A 238 3.73 -24.35 2.54
N CYS A 239 4.84 -23.91 3.13
CA CYS A 239 5.69 -22.86 2.59
C CYS A 239 6.25 -23.23 1.20
N SER A 240 6.68 -24.48 1.01
CA SER A 240 7.16 -24.98 -0.27
C SER A 240 6.07 -24.97 -1.34
N ASN A 241 4.84 -25.34 -0.99
CA ASN A 241 3.69 -25.31 -1.90
C ASN A 241 3.34 -23.87 -2.31
N LEU A 242 3.37 -22.92 -1.37
CA LEU A 242 3.19 -21.50 -1.68
C LEU A 242 4.24 -21.02 -2.68
N LEU A 243 5.52 -21.35 -2.45
CA LEU A 243 6.62 -20.98 -3.34
C LEU A 243 6.66 -21.80 -4.64
N ALA A 244 5.86 -22.86 -4.78
CA ALA A 244 5.77 -23.60 -6.04
C ALA A 244 4.95 -22.84 -7.09
N ASP A 245 4.02 -21.97 -6.67
CA ASP A 245 3.27 -21.09 -7.57
C ASP A 245 4.23 -20.08 -8.24
N GLU A 246 4.20 -20.01 -9.57
CA GLU A 246 5.00 -19.07 -10.37
C GLU A 246 4.65 -17.61 -10.05
N ALA A 247 3.40 -17.32 -9.67
CA ALA A 247 2.97 -15.98 -9.26
C ALA A 247 3.50 -15.59 -7.86
N MET A 248 3.89 -16.57 -7.05
CA MET A 248 4.42 -16.34 -5.71
C MET A 248 5.92 -16.09 -5.77
N LEU A 249 6.32 -14.82 -5.63
CA LEU A 249 7.73 -14.40 -5.70
C LEU A 249 8.41 -14.41 -4.33
N PHE A 250 7.68 -14.20 -3.24
CA PHE A 250 8.23 -14.31 -1.89
C PHE A 250 7.15 -14.70 -0.86
N ILE A 251 7.59 -15.23 0.27
CA ILE A 251 6.79 -15.46 1.47
C ILE A 251 7.51 -14.88 2.70
N THR A 252 6.74 -14.53 3.73
CA THR A 252 7.27 -14.09 5.02
C THR A 252 6.91 -15.11 6.08
N VAL A 253 7.90 -15.70 6.76
CA VAL A 253 7.71 -16.63 7.85
C VAL A 253 7.95 -15.91 9.17
N LEU A 254 6.92 -15.86 10.01
CA LEU A 254 6.86 -15.07 11.24
C LEU A 254 6.75 -16.01 12.45
N SER A 255 7.40 -15.66 13.55
CA SER A 255 7.15 -16.33 14.84
C SER A 255 5.91 -15.74 15.51
N ALA A 256 4.96 -16.57 15.95
CA ALA A 256 3.85 -16.11 16.80
C ALA A 256 4.36 -15.54 18.15
N ASP A 257 5.35 -16.21 18.74
CA ASP A 257 5.94 -15.89 20.04
C ASP A 257 7.45 -16.11 20.07
N ALA A 258 8.13 -15.54 21.06
CA ALA A 258 9.57 -15.71 21.29
C ALA A 258 9.99 -17.20 21.41
N ASN A 259 9.10 -18.04 21.95
CA ASN A 259 9.34 -19.49 22.10
C ASN A 259 9.34 -20.23 20.77
N GLN A 260 8.69 -19.68 19.74
CA GLN A 260 8.57 -20.28 18.41
C GLN A 260 9.68 -19.86 17.45
N VAL A 261 10.57 -18.95 17.87
CA VAL A 261 11.72 -18.49 17.06
C VAL A 261 12.60 -19.65 16.57
N PRO A 262 12.99 -20.65 17.40
CA PRO A 262 13.74 -21.81 16.90
C PRO A 262 12.96 -22.62 15.87
N LYS A 263 11.64 -22.75 16.05
CA LYS A 263 10.75 -23.48 15.14
C LYS A 263 10.68 -22.81 13.77
N VAL A 264 10.58 -21.48 13.72
CA VAL A 264 10.63 -20.70 12.47
C VAL A 264 11.91 -20.98 11.67
N LEU A 265 13.06 -21.01 12.34
CA LEU A 265 14.34 -21.30 11.69
C LEU A 265 14.36 -22.72 11.09
N GLN A 266 13.85 -23.71 11.82
CA GLN A 266 13.73 -25.09 11.33
C GLN A 266 12.78 -25.18 10.14
N VAL A 267 11.62 -24.52 10.20
CA VAL A 267 10.65 -24.46 9.09
C VAL A 267 11.29 -23.88 7.83
N VAL A 268 12.03 -22.78 7.95
CA VAL A 268 12.70 -22.14 6.83
C VAL A 268 13.79 -23.04 6.22
N GLU A 269 14.60 -23.69 7.06
CA GLU A 269 15.63 -24.63 6.59
C GLU A 269 15.00 -25.84 5.88
N GLU A 270 13.98 -26.44 6.46
CA GLU A 270 13.27 -27.58 5.85
C GLU A 270 12.56 -27.17 4.54
N THR A 271 12.00 -25.96 4.47
CA THR A 271 11.42 -25.43 3.22
C THR A 271 12.46 -25.38 2.10
N LYS A 272 13.65 -24.86 2.41
CA LYS A 272 14.78 -24.84 1.47
C LYS A 272 15.21 -26.26 1.09
N ARG A 273 15.28 -27.18 2.06
CA ARG A 273 15.63 -28.59 1.85
C ARG A 273 14.65 -29.30 0.93
N ILE A 274 13.34 -29.07 1.09
CA ILE A 274 12.29 -29.63 0.22
C ILE A 274 12.48 -29.15 -1.22
N ARG A 275 12.69 -27.84 -1.44
CA ARG A 275 12.92 -27.29 -2.79
C ARG A 275 14.19 -27.82 -3.44
N TYR A 276 15.29 -27.92 -2.68
CA TYR A 276 16.54 -28.48 -3.18
C TYR A 276 16.36 -29.95 -3.61
N LYS A 277 15.65 -30.75 -2.81
CA LYS A 277 15.32 -32.15 -3.14
C LYS A 277 14.41 -32.27 -4.37
N ALA A 278 13.59 -31.26 -4.67
CA ALA A 278 12.72 -31.25 -5.86
C ALA A 278 13.47 -30.98 -7.17
N GLY A 279 14.79 -30.77 -7.12
CA GLY A 279 15.63 -30.58 -8.32
C GLY A 279 15.60 -29.16 -8.87
N ILE A 280 15.15 -28.19 -8.07
CA ILE A 280 15.20 -26.76 -8.40
C ILE A 280 16.68 -26.35 -8.34
N SER A 281 17.24 -25.95 -9.49
CA SER A 281 18.67 -25.68 -9.67
C SER A 281 19.19 -24.57 -8.74
N ASP A 282 20.50 -24.57 -8.47
CA ASP A 282 21.18 -23.55 -7.66
C ASP A 282 20.94 -22.11 -8.17
N ASP A 283 20.67 -21.94 -9.47
CA ASP A 283 20.33 -20.64 -10.08
C ASP A 283 18.94 -20.09 -9.64
N GLU A 284 18.10 -20.93 -9.04
CA GLU A 284 16.78 -20.57 -8.47
C GLU A 284 16.80 -20.62 -6.92
N GLU A 285 17.98 -20.42 -6.32
CA GLU A 285 18.12 -20.38 -4.86
C GLU A 285 17.29 -19.24 -4.23
N LEU A 286 16.61 -19.54 -3.13
CA LEU A 286 15.81 -18.56 -2.40
C LEU A 286 16.71 -17.56 -1.66
N HIS A 287 16.55 -16.28 -1.99
CA HIS A 287 17.07 -15.18 -1.20
C HIS A 287 16.38 -15.14 0.18
N GLN A 288 17.18 -15.07 1.24
CA GLN A 288 16.71 -15.03 2.62
C GLN A 288 17.06 -13.69 3.26
N TYR A 289 16.05 -13.00 3.79
CA TYR A 289 16.22 -11.76 4.53
C TYR A 289 15.66 -11.90 5.94
N VAL A 290 16.52 -11.70 6.94
CA VAL A 290 16.13 -11.84 8.35
C VAL A 290 15.92 -10.46 8.95
N VAL A 291 14.72 -10.22 9.48
CA VAL A 291 14.35 -8.99 10.17
C VAL A 291 14.04 -9.31 11.62
N TYR A 292 14.81 -8.69 12.51
CA TYR A 292 14.59 -8.76 13.95
C TYR A 292 13.71 -7.60 14.39
N ASP A 293 12.65 -7.86 15.15
CA ASP A 293 11.90 -6.79 15.77
C ASP A 293 12.70 -6.24 16.96
N THR A 294 13.46 -5.20 16.69
CA THR A 294 14.15 -4.48 17.75
C THR A 294 13.13 -3.64 18.50
N VAL A 295 12.64 -4.16 19.63
CA VAL A 295 11.89 -3.34 20.59
C VAL A 295 12.75 -2.12 20.89
N LYS A 296 12.31 -0.94 20.48
CA LYS A 296 13.02 0.33 20.72
C LYS A 296 13.17 0.50 22.23
N THR A 297 14.33 0.13 22.77
CA THR A 297 14.64 0.36 24.19
C THR A 297 14.72 1.86 24.38
N LYS A 298 13.69 2.43 25.01
CA LYS A 298 13.62 3.86 25.34
C LYS A 298 14.61 4.16 26.45
N GLY A 299 15.76 4.73 26.10
CA GLY A 299 16.64 5.40 27.06
C GLY A 299 18.14 5.29 26.75
N PRO A 300 18.95 6.27 27.19
CA PRO A 300 20.40 6.19 27.10
C PRO A 300 20.91 5.00 27.94
N ARG A 301 21.54 4.03 27.28
CA ARG A 301 22.21 2.91 27.94
C ARG A 301 23.37 3.47 28.77
N ARG A 302 23.21 3.57 30.09
CA ARG A 302 24.33 3.73 31.02
C ARG A 302 25.12 2.43 30.98
N ILE A 303 26.27 2.46 30.33
CA ILE A 303 27.24 1.36 30.37
C ILE A 303 27.90 1.45 31.75
N ASN A 304 27.44 0.64 32.71
CA ASN A 304 28.16 0.46 33.96
C ASN A 304 29.37 -0.42 33.69
N LEU A 305 30.57 0.14 33.85
CA LEU A 305 31.84 -0.54 33.60
C LEU A 305 32.31 -1.43 34.76
N ASP A 306 31.58 -1.46 35.88
CA ASP A 306 31.96 -2.14 37.14
C ASP A 306 31.12 -3.38 37.48
N ASP A 307 30.19 -3.81 36.61
CA ASP A 307 29.37 -4.99 36.88
C ASP A 307 30.15 -6.29 36.63
N ASN A 308 30.76 -6.82 37.68
CA ASN A 308 31.38 -8.14 37.75
C ASN A 308 30.33 -9.28 37.86
N ASP A 309 29.30 -9.24 37.02
CA ASP A 309 28.22 -10.23 37.00
C ASP A 309 28.42 -11.25 35.88
N LYS A 310 28.99 -12.41 36.24
CA LYS A 310 29.13 -13.59 35.38
C LYS A 310 27.80 -14.19 34.88
N SER A 311 26.65 -13.58 35.19
CA SER A 311 25.30 -14.02 34.81
C SER A 311 24.70 -13.30 33.59
N LYS A 312 25.34 -12.24 33.07
CA LYS A 312 24.77 -11.39 31.99
C LYS A 312 24.98 -11.89 30.55
N ASN A 313 25.68 -13.01 30.35
CA ASN A 313 25.89 -13.61 29.01
C ASN A 313 24.81 -14.64 28.62
N LYS A 314 23.65 -14.66 29.29
CA LYS A 314 22.54 -15.51 28.87
C LYS A 314 21.85 -14.85 27.68
N TYR A 315 22.11 -15.39 26.48
CA TYR A 315 21.44 -14.97 25.24
C TYR A 315 19.93 -14.93 25.47
N THR A 316 19.34 -13.75 25.31
CA THR A 316 17.89 -13.60 25.35
C THR A 316 17.43 -13.60 23.90
N PRO A 317 16.66 -14.60 23.45
CA PRO A 317 16.19 -14.66 22.08
C PRO A 317 15.34 -13.42 21.75
N PRO A 318 15.34 -12.98 20.48
CA PRO A 318 14.48 -11.88 20.06
C PRO A 318 13.00 -12.24 20.33
N ASN A 319 12.21 -11.23 20.69
CA ASN A 319 10.80 -11.43 21.03
C ASN A 319 9.99 -11.94 19.84
N THR A 320 10.34 -11.49 18.63
CA THR A 320 9.74 -11.93 17.37
C THR A 320 10.82 -11.96 16.29
N LEU A 321 10.68 -12.91 15.36
CA LEU A 321 11.54 -13.10 14.20
C LEU A 321 10.69 -13.11 12.93
N SER A 322 11.08 -12.33 11.94
CA SER A 322 10.52 -12.36 10.59
C SER A 322 11.62 -12.78 9.61
N ILE A 323 11.33 -13.79 8.78
CA ILE A 323 12.22 -14.24 7.72
C ILE A 323 11.48 -14.16 6.39
N HIS A 324 11.99 -13.35 5.47
CA HIS A 324 11.48 -13.28 4.11
C HIS A 324 12.27 -14.24 3.22
N LEU A 325 11.56 -15.12 2.51
CA LEU A 325 12.10 -16.02 1.50
C LEU A 325 11.61 -15.57 0.13
N SER A 326 12.52 -15.23 -0.79
CA SER A 326 12.18 -14.66 -2.10
C SER A 326 12.92 -15.35 -3.24
N LYS A 327 12.24 -15.54 -4.37
CA LYS A 327 12.82 -15.98 -5.65
C LYS A 327 13.60 -14.87 -6.36
N ILE A 328 13.34 -13.61 -5.99
CA ILE A 328 13.98 -12.42 -6.56
C ILE A 328 14.74 -11.63 -5.50
N PRO A 329 15.82 -10.92 -5.85
CA PRO A 329 16.54 -10.10 -4.89
C PRO A 329 15.67 -8.93 -4.41
N MET A 330 15.62 -8.71 -3.10
CA MET A 330 14.92 -7.61 -2.41
C MET A 330 15.94 -6.65 -1.77
N PRO A 331 16.52 -5.69 -2.53
CA PRO A 331 17.57 -4.79 -2.04
C PRO A 331 17.12 -3.88 -0.88
N GLU A 332 15.83 -3.60 -0.75
CA GLU A 332 15.26 -2.80 0.33
C GLU A 332 15.32 -3.48 1.70
N LEU A 333 15.35 -4.82 1.73
CA LEU A 333 15.50 -5.62 2.95
C LEU A 333 16.95 -5.95 3.27
N GLN A 334 17.90 -5.60 2.40
CA GLN A 334 19.31 -5.78 2.69
C GLN A 334 19.71 -4.89 3.87
N PRO A 335 20.56 -5.39 4.80
CA PRO A 335 21.07 -4.58 5.89
C PRO A 335 21.79 -3.36 5.34
N LYS A 336 21.18 -2.18 5.47
CA LYS A 336 21.86 -0.92 5.16
C LYS A 336 22.94 -0.73 6.21
N ALA A 337 24.20 -0.76 5.79
CA ALA A 337 25.31 -0.39 6.66
C ALA A 337 25.00 0.98 7.26
N GLN A 338 24.78 1.03 8.58
CA GLN A 338 24.65 2.30 9.28
C GLN A 338 25.98 3.02 9.09
N THR A 339 26.02 3.98 8.16
CA THR A 339 27.10 4.96 8.11
C THR A 339 27.06 5.65 9.46
N MET A 340 28.01 5.32 10.34
CA MET A 340 28.24 6.09 11.55
C MET A 340 28.45 7.52 11.09
N LYS A 341 27.45 8.37 11.32
CA LYS A 341 27.64 9.81 11.27
C LYS A 341 28.63 10.09 12.39
N ASP A 342 29.90 10.25 12.02
CA ASP A 342 30.88 10.90 12.87
C ASP A 342 30.25 12.23 13.30
N SER A 343 29.78 12.25 14.53
CA SER A 343 29.32 13.46 15.19
C SER A 343 30.54 14.34 15.39
N ASP A 344 30.69 15.26 14.45
CA ASP A 344 31.65 16.36 14.41
C ASP A 344 31.70 17.07 15.77
N ASP A 345 32.78 16.80 16.51
CA ASP A 345 33.13 17.37 17.79
C ASP A 345 33.56 18.84 17.60
N SER A 346 32.57 19.72 17.44
CA SER A 346 32.76 21.18 17.40
C SER A 346 32.30 21.83 18.71
N LYS A 347 32.92 21.43 19.82
CA LYS A 347 32.94 22.22 21.07
C LYS A 347 34.37 22.55 21.51
N ARG A 348 35.13 23.23 20.63
CA ARG A 348 36.32 23.99 21.05
C ARG A 348 35.90 25.21 21.87
N ARG A 349 36.09 25.10 23.18
CA ARG A 349 36.11 26.20 24.15
C ARG A 349 37.11 27.27 23.68
N SER A 350 36.61 28.50 23.52
CA SER A 350 37.41 29.72 23.43
C SER A 350 37.93 30.12 24.81
N ALA A 351 39.23 29.97 25.06
CA ALA A 351 39.94 30.61 26.16
C ALA A 351 40.72 31.84 25.63
N PRO A 352 40.76 32.96 26.37
CA PRO A 352 41.50 34.17 25.97
C PRO A 352 43.02 34.03 26.22
N PRO A 353 43.87 34.82 25.55
CA PRO A 353 45.32 34.65 25.58
C PRO A 353 45.94 35.25 26.87
N PRO A 354 47.02 34.67 27.42
CA PRO A 354 47.73 35.26 28.56
C PRO A 354 48.76 36.31 28.10
N LEU A 355 48.86 37.39 28.88
CA LEU A 355 49.91 38.40 28.83
C LEU A 355 51.16 37.94 29.63
N PRO A 356 52.37 38.46 29.32
CA PRO A 356 53.63 37.99 29.91
C PRO A 356 54.20 38.96 30.98
N SER A 357 54.64 38.40 32.11
CA SER A 357 55.63 38.97 33.07
C SER A 357 55.80 37.96 34.22
N SER A 358 56.93 37.72 34.89
CA SER A 358 58.35 38.05 34.76
C SER A 358 59.09 37.15 35.78
N SER A 359 60.40 37.00 35.62
CA SER A 359 61.43 36.68 36.66
C SER A 359 61.46 35.30 37.38
N LYS A 360 62.38 34.43 36.90
CA LYS A 360 63.55 33.70 37.54
C LYS A 360 63.47 33.15 39.00
N PRO A 361 64.39 32.23 39.42
CA PRO A 361 65.16 31.14 38.75
C PRO A 361 64.88 29.76 39.42
N THR A 362 65.37 28.57 39.02
CA THR A 362 66.76 28.04 39.13
C THR A 362 66.80 26.57 38.70
N LYS A 363 67.92 26.16 38.05
CA LYS A 363 68.57 24.82 37.97
C LYS A 363 67.77 23.66 37.36
N GLU A 364 68.29 22.61 36.73
CA GLU A 364 69.53 21.98 36.25
C GLU A 364 68.87 20.79 35.49
N ASP A 365 69.16 20.34 34.28
CA ASP A 365 70.41 19.94 33.64
C ASP A 365 70.03 19.44 32.23
N THR A 366 71.06 19.18 31.41
CA THR A 366 71.11 18.20 30.30
C THR A 366 71.09 18.72 28.84
N LYS A 367 72.30 18.59 28.24
CA LYS A 367 72.63 18.24 26.84
C LYS A 367 72.50 19.26 25.69
N SER A 368 73.63 19.93 25.46
CA SER A 368 74.54 19.79 24.29
C SER A 368 74.01 19.81 22.83
N GLY A 369 74.53 20.78 22.09
CA GLY A 369 74.94 20.71 20.67
C GLY A 369 73.86 21.10 19.66
N ASP A 370 74.13 21.80 18.56
CA ASP A 370 75.31 22.42 17.99
C ASP A 370 74.84 23.27 16.78
N ASN A 371 75.57 24.34 16.48
CA ASN A 371 75.71 25.07 15.22
C ASN A 371 74.51 25.61 14.39
N GLY A 372 74.60 26.90 14.04
CA GLY A 372 73.87 27.42 12.87
C GLY A 372 73.76 28.94 12.76
N LYS A 373 74.81 29.59 12.25
CA LYS A 373 74.96 31.04 11.97
C LYS A 373 73.87 31.62 11.05
N GLY A 374 73.59 32.93 11.18
CA GLY A 374 73.19 33.73 10.00
C GLY A 374 72.46 35.05 10.24
N SER A 375 73.21 36.16 10.28
CA SER A 375 72.89 37.54 9.81
C SER A 375 71.55 38.20 10.20
N LYS A 376 71.57 39.32 10.96
CA LYS A 376 71.71 40.73 10.49
C LYS A 376 70.58 41.12 9.49
N LEU A 377 69.80 42.21 9.60
CA LEU A 377 70.07 43.57 10.08
C LEU A 377 68.74 44.40 10.04
N ARG A 378 68.62 45.44 10.89
CA ARG A 378 67.85 46.71 10.76
C ARG A 378 66.29 46.65 10.72
N ARG A 379 65.50 47.12 11.72
CA ARG A 379 65.28 48.48 12.32
C ARG A 379 65.06 49.63 11.29
N PRO A 380 64.35 50.74 11.63
CA PRO A 380 63.19 50.95 12.51
C PRO A 380 62.21 52.06 11.99
N ARG A 381 61.30 52.52 12.88
CA ARG A 381 60.65 53.86 12.94
C ARG A 381 59.42 54.06 12.03
N SER A 382 58.38 54.81 12.40
CA SER A 382 58.04 55.55 13.63
C SER A 382 56.70 56.27 13.43
N ARG A 383 55.98 56.47 14.55
CA ARG A 383 55.26 57.70 14.94
C ARG A 383 54.05 58.15 14.09
N THR A 384 52.81 58.15 14.60
CA THR A 384 52.13 59.01 15.60
C THR A 384 51.17 59.98 14.88
N ARG A 385 50.03 60.22 15.55
CA ARG A 385 49.17 61.42 15.52
C ARG A 385 47.99 61.45 14.54
N SER A 386 46.82 61.17 15.13
CA SER A 386 45.53 61.89 14.99
C SER A 386 45.72 63.43 15.18
N PRO A 387 44.72 64.32 14.95
CA PRO A 387 43.26 64.08 14.89
C PRO A 387 42.48 64.90 13.83
N GLN A 388 41.14 64.75 13.82
CA GLN A 388 40.14 65.84 13.83
C GLN A 388 39.06 65.82 12.73
N ARG A 389 37.81 65.67 13.22
CA ARG A 389 36.52 66.28 12.81
C ARG A 389 35.76 65.82 11.53
N GLN A 390 34.67 65.08 11.81
CA GLN A 390 33.25 65.46 11.64
C GLN A 390 32.55 65.33 10.24
N PRO A 391 31.21 65.24 10.16
CA PRO A 391 30.49 63.95 9.98
C PRO A 391 29.50 63.94 8.80
N LYS A 392 29.30 62.83 8.09
CA LYS A 392 28.16 62.69 7.14
C LYS A 392 27.54 61.29 7.12
N THR A 393 26.41 61.20 7.81
CA THR A 393 25.14 60.53 7.42
C THR A 393 25.24 59.28 6.52
N THR A 394 25.13 58.11 7.14
CA THR A 394 24.73 56.85 6.51
C THR A 394 23.21 56.62 6.64
N PRO A 395 22.56 55.96 5.67
CA PRO A 395 21.15 55.57 5.78
C PRO A 395 20.98 54.41 6.78
N PRO A 396 19.78 54.23 7.37
CA PRO A 396 19.57 53.25 8.41
C PRO A 396 19.65 51.83 7.86
N LYS A 397 20.54 51.02 8.45
CA LYS A 397 20.57 49.57 8.29
C LYS A 397 19.28 48.99 8.85
N GLN A 398 18.51 48.32 7.99
CA GLN A 398 17.42 47.45 8.41
C GLN A 398 17.99 46.31 9.28
N SER A 399 17.54 46.24 10.53
CA SER A 399 17.80 45.11 11.40
C SER A 399 17.11 43.87 10.82
N ARG A 400 17.90 42.91 10.34
CA ARG A 400 17.43 41.54 10.09
C ARG A 400 16.97 40.95 11.42
N VAL A 401 15.67 40.88 11.63
CA VAL A 401 15.06 40.10 12.70
C VAL A 401 15.09 38.64 12.27
N HIS A 402 15.78 37.81 13.04
CA HIS A 402 15.80 36.36 12.82
C HIS A 402 14.41 35.77 13.11
N SER A 403 13.98 34.81 12.28
CA SER A 403 12.66 34.15 12.25
C SER A 403 12.23 33.39 13.52
N HIS A 404 12.96 33.54 14.63
CA HIS A 404 12.69 32.85 15.90
C HIS A 404 12.60 33.80 17.11
N GLN A 405 12.62 35.12 16.92
CA GLN A 405 12.33 36.06 18.02
C GLN A 405 10.82 36.21 18.21
N VAL A 406 10.33 35.62 19.30
CA VAL A 406 8.93 35.74 19.75
C VAL A 406 8.72 37.14 20.33
N HIS A 407 7.67 37.84 19.89
CA HIS A 407 7.39 39.22 20.29
C HIS A 407 6.99 39.27 21.79
N PRO A 408 7.46 40.25 22.59
CA PRO A 408 7.18 40.31 24.04
C PRO A 408 5.70 40.52 24.42
N ASN A 409 4.82 40.77 23.44
CA ASN A 409 3.37 40.93 23.67
C ASN A 409 2.54 39.79 23.04
N GLN A 410 3.15 38.66 22.68
CA GLN A 410 2.42 37.53 22.09
C GLN A 410 1.88 36.61 23.21
N PRO A 411 0.55 36.39 23.33
CA PRO A 411 -0.01 35.52 24.34
C PRO A 411 0.41 34.06 24.12
N SER A 412 0.78 33.38 25.20
CA SER A 412 1.23 31.98 25.17
C SER A 412 0.14 31.07 24.56
N PRO A 413 0.45 30.24 23.55
CA PRO A 413 -0.55 29.35 22.96
C PRO A 413 -0.99 28.30 23.98
N SER A 414 -2.29 28.04 24.01
CA SER A 414 -2.89 27.06 24.91
C SER A 414 -2.51 25.62 24.50
N PRO A 415 -2.47 24.66 25.44
CA PRO A 415 -1.96 23.29 25.20
C PRO A 415 -2.65 22.53 24.05
N SER A 416 -3.85 22.94 23.65
CA SER A 416 -4.65 22.34 22.58
C SER A 416 -4.18 22.66 21.16
N GLN A 417 -3.22 23.58 20.96
CA GLN A 417 -2.80 24.06 19.63
C GLN A 417 -1.50 23.41 19.10
N LEU A 418 -0.91 22.48 19.84
CA LEU A 418 0.42 21.92 19.55
C LEU A 418 0.51 20.92 18.37
N ASN A 419 -0.62 20.49 17.78
CA ASN A 419 -0.64 19.49 16.70
C ASN A 419 -1.04 20.02 15.32
N ASN A 420 -1.07 21.35 15.10
CA ASN A 420 -1.46 21.91 13.81
C ASN A 420 -0.31 22.68 13.14
N PRO A 421 0.44 22.08 12.18
CA PRO A 421 1.59 22.73 11.55
C PRO A 421 1.23 23.92 10.66
N LEU A 422 -0.06 24.17 10.37
CA LEU A 422 -0.53 25.28 9.53
C LEU A 422 -0.63 26.64 10.26
N ILE A 423 -0.54 26.68 11.59
CA ILE A 423 -0.67 27.93 12.37
C ILE A 423 0.62 28.79 12.32
N TYR A 424 1.75 28.21 11.91
CA TYR A 424 3.04 28.91 11.83
C TYR A 424 3.41 29.43 10.43
N ALA A 425 2.51 29.34 9.45
CA ALA A 425 2.75 29.94 8.13
C ALA A 425 2.51 31.45 8.19
N ALA A 426 3.58 32.25 8.02
CA ALA A 426 3.46 33.68 7.87
C ALA A 426 2.56 34.01 6.66
N PRO A 427 1.62 34.98 6.76
CA PRO A 427 0.76 35.35 5.64
C PRO A 427 1.62 35.83 4.44
N PRO A 428 1.19 35.55 3.20
CA PRO A 428 1.90 35.99 2.02
C PRO A 428 1.94 37.53 1.94
N PRO A 429 3.03 38.12 1.40
CA PRO A 429 3.13 39.57 1.27
C PRO A 429 2.04 40.10 0.32
N PRO A 430 1.53 41.33 0.56
CA PRO A 430 0.54 41.93 -0.30
C PRO A 430 1.08 42.17 -1.72
N PRO A 431 0.25 42.02 -2.77
CA PRO A 431 0.67 42.27 -4.14
C PRO A 431 0.97 43.77 -4.36
N PRO A 432 1.93 44.09 -5.25
CA PRO A 432 2.28 45.48 -5.55
C PRO A 432 1.12 46.20 -6.28
N PRO A 433 0.95 47.51 -6.05
CA PRO A 433 -0.14 48.25 -6.67
C PRO A 433 0.18 48.62 -8.12
N GLY A 434 -0.67 48.14 -9.03
CA GLY A 434 -1.01 48.84 -10.27
C GLY A 434 -0.48 48.22 -11.57
N ARG A 435 -1.41 47.89 -12.46
CA ARG A 435 -1.52 48.54 -13.79
C ARG A 435 -2.82 48.16 -14.48
N SER A 436 -3.67 49.16 -14.68
CA SER A 436 -4.80 49.16 -15.59
C SER A 436 -4.33 49.31 -17.04
N SER A 437 -4.88 48.49 -17.94
CA SER A 437 -4.89 48.63 -19.40
C SER A 437 -6.02 47.69 -19.85
N PHE A 438 -7.21 48.09 -20.27
CA PHE A 438 -7.62 48.96 -21.40
C PHE A 438 -7.01 48.57 -22.75
N TYR A 439 -7.92 48.36 -23.73
CA TYR A 439 -7.79 47.81 -25.08
C TYR A 439 -7.68 46.27 -25.18
N GLY A 440 -8.39 45.58 -26.06
CA GLY A 440 -9.31 45.98 -27.11
C GLY A 440 -9.72 44.73 -27.90
N SER A 441 -10.99 44.67 -28.30
CA SER A 441 -11.57 43.69 -29.21
C SER A 441 -10.86 43.71 -30.57
N PHE A 442 -10.74 42.54 -31.24
CA PHE A 442 -11.09 42.30 -32.66
C PHE A 442 -10.66 40.90 -33.13
N LEU A 443 -11.61 40.21 -33.78
CA LEU A 443 -11.49 39.26 -34.92
C LEU A 443 -10.73 37.94 -34.75
N ASN A 444 -11.43 36.81 -34.85
CA ASN A 444 -11.62 36.11 -36.14
C ASN A 444 -12.44 34.81 -35.98
N GLY A 445 -13.53 34.72 -36.74
CA GLY A 445 -14.29 33.50 -36.94
C GLY A 445 -13.70 32.68 -38.09
N GLN A 446 -13.50 31.40 -37.87
CA GLN A 446 -13.16 30.42 -38.90
C GLN A 446 -14.26 29.35 -38.89
N PRO A 447 -14.89 29.04 -40.05
CA PRO A 447 -15.93 28.02 -40.12
C PRO A 447 -15.32 26.60 -40.07
N PRO A 448 -16.05 25.60 -39.55
CA PRO A 448 -15.57 24.23 -39.45
C PRO A 448 -15.52 23.51 -40.82
N PRO A 449 -14.63 22.52 -40.99
CA PRO A 449 -14.52 21.75 -42.23
C PRO A 449 -15.70 20.78 -42.43
N PRO A 450 -16.02 20.41 -43.70
CA PRO A 450 -17.12 19.50 -44.01
C PRO A 450 -16.81 18.03 -43.66
N PRO A 451 -17.84 17.20 -43.39
CA PRO A 451 -17.69 15.80 -43.06
C PRO A 451 -17.32 14.94 -44.29
N PRO A 452 -16.59 13.81 -44.10
CA PRO A 452 -16.26 12.88 -45.18
C PRO A 452 -17.48 12.05 -45.64
N PRO A 453 -17.49 11.59 -46.90
CA PRO A 453 -18.65 10.93 -47.51
C PRO A 453 -18.85 9.48 -47.03
N ASN A 454 -20.13 9.17 -46.81
CA ASN A 454 -20.70 7.84 -46.59
C ASN A 454 -20.29 6.85 -47.70
N GLN A 455 -19.71 5.71 -47.32
CA GLN A 455 -19.71 4.51 -48.17
C GLN A 455 -20.63 3.46 -47.54
N HIS A 456 -21.74 3.24 -48.23
CA HIS A 456 -22.64 2.11 -48.04
C HIS A 456 -22.21 0.99 -48.99
N GLN A 457 -22.38 -0.24 -48.49
CA GLN A 457 -22.81 -1.42 -49.24
C GLN A 457 -21.76 -2.23 -50.03
N GLN A 458 -21.47 -3.44 -49.54
CA GLN A 458 -21.67 -4.65 -50.36
C GLN A 458 -21.90 -5.89 -49.49
N GLN A 459 -23.09 -6.45 -49.65
CA GLN A 459 -23.48 -7.80 -49.28
C GLN A 459 -22.78 -8.79 -50.21
N HIS A 460 -22.34 -9.94 -49.70
CA HIS A 460 -22.42 -11.19 -50.47
C HIS A 460 -22.68 -12.38 -49.54
N SER A 461 -23.83 -12.98 -49.79
CA SER A 461 -24.32 -14.30 -49.40
C SER A 461 -23.44 -15.43 -49.94
N LEU A 462 -23.17 -16.47 -49.15
CA LEU A 462 -22.98 -17.82 -49.67
C LEU A 462 -23.60 -18.86 -48.73
N SER A 463 -24.74 -19.37 -49.20
CA SER A 463 -25.33 -20.66 -48.86
C SER A 463 -24.47 -21.80 -49.43
N GLY A 464 -24.27 -22.87 -48.65
CA GLY A 464 -23.61 -24.09 -49.11
C GLY A 464 -24.04 -25.31 -48.29
N VAL A 465 -25.06 -26.00 -48.80
CA VAL A 465 -25.55 -27.32 -48.38
C VAL A 465 -24.57 -28.40 -48.86
N VAL A 466 -24.13 -29.32 -47.99
CA VAL A 466 -23.79 -30.71 -48.40
C VAL A 466 -24.13 -31.70 -47.29
N SER A 467 -24.93 -32.69 -47.67
CA SER A 467 -25.36 -33.88 -46.93
C SER A 467 -24.30 -35.00 -46.89
N GLY A 468 -24.33 -35.76 -45.78
CA GLY A 468 -24.04 -37.20 -45.69
C GLY A 468 -22.58 -37.60 -45.49
N ILE A 469 -22.22 -38.80 -45.03
CA ILE A 469 -22.94 -40.00 -44.56
C ILE A 469 -21.82 -40.96 -44.04
N PHE A 470 -22.13 -41.86 -43.10
CA PHE A 470 -21.40 -43.09 -42.68
C PHE A 470 -20.06 -43.01 -41.92
N GLY A 471 -19.95 -43.85 -40.87
CA GLY A 471 -18.66 -44.33 -40.36
C GLY A 471 -18.67 -44.89 -38.93
N ALA A 472 -19.19 -46.11 -38.75
CA ALA A 472 -19.12 -46.87 -37.52
C ALA A 472 -17.68 -47.25 -37.13
N ILE A 473 -17.33 -47.23 -35.83
CA ILE A 473 -16.25 -48.05 -35.27
C ILE A 473 -16.67 -48.60 -33.90
N ARG A 474 -16.82 -49.93 -33.86
CA ARG A 474 -16.64 -50.77 -32.68
C ARG A 474 -15.13 -50.95 -32.45
N ARG A 475 -14.66 -50.79 -31.22
CA ARG A 475 -13.94 -51.82 -30.45
C ARG A 475 -13.81 -51.39 -29.01
#